data_AF-A0A0J6Y6I8-F1
#
_entry.id   AF-A0A0J6Y6I8-F1
#
_cell.length_a   1.000
_cell.length_b   1.000
_cell.length_c   1.000
_cell.angle_alpha   90.00
_cell.angle_beta   90.00
_cell.angle_gamma   90.00
#
_symmetry.space_group_name_H-M   'P 1'
#
loop_
_entity.id
_entity.type
_entity.pdbx_description
1 polymer ?
#
loop_
_entity_poly.entity_id
_entity_poly.type
_entity_poly.pdbx_seq_one_letter_code
_entity_poly.pdbx_strand_id
1 'polypeptide(L)'
;MSQRRRRWLLLPHISILAWLVCLSAAAKVQFCKSNEDGSVDLCLALASYRNGTSNSNDVYLHLSSKFTGRRGWAAFGTGTGMDGSMMFIFYPGEREGDKEKAVAY
;
A
#
# COMPACT_ATOMS: atom_id res chain seq x y z
N MET A 1 33.02 19.29 35.27
CA MET A 1 32.35 20.20 34.30
C MET A 1 32.09 19.59 32.91
N SER A 2 32.12 18.27 32.72
CA SER A 2 32.05 17.63 31.37
C SER A 2 30.68 17.01 31.01
N GLN A 3 29.88 16.62 32.00
CA GLN A 3 28.69 15.77 31.77
C GLN A 3 27.44 16.52 31.27
N ARG A 4 27.25 17.80 31.64
CA ARG A 4 26.10 18.62 31.18
C ARG A 4 26.16 18.99 29.70
N ARG A 5 27.37 19.15 29.12
CA ARG A 5 27.54 19.50 27.69
C ARG A 5 27.23 18.32 26.75
N ARG A 6 27.52 17.08 27.16
CA ARG A 6 27.17 15.88 26.37
C ARG A 6 25.66 15.68 26.21
N ARG A 7 24.86 15.99 27.24
CA ARG A 7 23.40 15.90 27.20
C ARG A 7 22.75 16.85 26.18
N TRP A 8 23.31 18.04 26.01
CA TRP A 8 22.80 19.05 25.05
C TRP A 8 23.11 18.72 23.60
N LEU A 9 24.19 17.98 23.34
CA LEU A 9 24.55 17.54 21.99
C LEU A 9 23.73 16.33 21.50
N LEU A 10 23.16 15.53 22.42
CA LEU A 10 22.38 14.34 22.08
C LEU A 10 20.89 14.62 21.83
N LEU A 11 20.37 15.72 22.39
CA LEU A 11 18.98 16.18 22.21
C LEU A 11 18.57 16.37 20.74
N PRO A 12 19.34 17.05 19.86
CA PRO A 12 18.94 17.21 18.46
C PRO A 12 18.91 15.89 17.69
N HIS A 13 19.81 14.96 18.00
CA HIS A 13 19.85 13.65 17.34
C HIS A 13 18.62 12.81 17.70
N ILE A 14 18.18 12.83 18.97
CA ILE A 14 16.97 12.12 19.41
C ILE A 14 15.72 12.70 18.74
N SER A 15 15.62 14.03 18.62
CA SER A 15 14.50 14.68 17.93
C SER A 15 14.45 14.34 16.44
N ILE A 16 15.60 14.32 15.76
CA ILE A 16 15.69 13.95 14.33
C ILE A 16 15.29 12.48 14.13
N LEU A 17 15.78 11.57 14.98
CA LEU A 17 15.40 10.15 14.96
C LEU A 17 13.90 9.96 15.20
N ALA A 18 13.33 10.66 16.19
CA ALA A 18 11.89 10.61 16.45
C ALA A 18 11.07 11.12 15.26
N TRP A 19 11.53 12.17 14.58
CA TRP A 19 10.88 12.70 13.40
C TRP A 19 10.90 11.70 12.23
N LEU A 20 12.06 11.10 11.95
CA LEU A 20 12.22 10.05 10.93
C LEU A 20 11.31 8.84 11.17
N VAL A 21 11.14 8.41 12.43
CA VAL A 21 10.23 7.30 12.80
C VAL A 21 8.76 7.69 12.58
N CYS A 22 8.37 8.94 12.87
CA CYS A 22 7.01 9.40 12.58
C CYS A 22 6.72 9.47 11.07
N LEU A 23 7.72 9.84 10.24
CA LEU A 23 7.56 9.83 8.78
C LEU A 23 7.40 8.43 8.21
N SER A 24 8.10 7.42 8.76
CA SER A 24 7.95 6.03 8.30
C SER A 24 6.64 5.39 8.77
N ALA A 25 6.12 5.77 9.93
CA ALA A 25 4.82 5.29 10.42
C ALA A 25 3.62 5.81 9.58
N ALA A 26 3.81 6.89 8.83
CA ALA A 26 2.81 7.42 7.89
C ALA A 26 2.81 6.72 6.52
N ALA A 27 3.64 5.68 6.33
CA ALA A 27 3.65 4.91 5.10
C ALA A 27 2.28 4.25 4.90
N LYS A 28 1.57 4.68 3.84
CA LYS A 28 0.41 3.94 3.34
C LYS A 28 0.84 2.50 3.11
N VAL A 29 0.02 1.54 3.53
CA VAL A 29 0.32 0.12 3.40
C VAL A 29 0.27 -0.23 1.91
N GLN A 30 1.39 -0.05 1.24
CA GLN A 30 1.58 -0.37 -0.17
C GLN A 30 2.50 -1.58 -0.28
N PHE A 31 2.00 -2.61 -0.93
CA PHE A 31 2.73 -3.82 -1.26
C PHE A 31 2.89 -3.90 -2.77
N CYS A 32 4.12 -4.05 -3.24
CA CYS A 32 4.40 -4.27 -4.65
C CYS A 32 5.21 -5.55 -4.82
N LYS A 33 4.82 -6.36 -5.80
CA LYS A 33 5.56 -7.55 -6.21
C LYS A 33 6.21 -7.29 -7.56
N SER A 34 7.53 -7.45 -7.59
CA SER A 34 8.30 -7.44 -8.82
C SER A 34 8.57 -8.87 -9.30
N ASN A 35 8.68 -9.03 -10.61
CA ASN A 35 9.17 -10.25 -11.24
C ASN A 35 10.71 -10.32 -11.18
N GLU A 36 11.25 -11.50 -11.52
CA GLU A 36 12.70 -11.76 -11.55
C GLU A 36 13.46 -10.87 -12.54
N ASP A 37 12.79 -10.37 -13.58
CA ASP A 37 13.35 -9.41 -14.55
C ASP A 37 13.37 -7.96 -14.03
N GLY A 38 12.94 -7.73 -12.78
CA GLY A 38 12.89 -6.42 -12.14
C GLY A 38 11.70 -5.56 -12.55
N SER A 39 10.82 -6.06 -13.42
CA SER A 39 9.56 -5.37 -13.73
C SER A 39 8.58 -5.49 -12.55
N VAL A 40 7.99 -4.37 -12.14
CA VAL A 40 6.91 -4.36 -11.14
C VAL A 40 5.61 -4.69 -11.89
N ASP A 41 5.05 -5.86 -11.60
CA ASP A 41 3.87 -6.36 -12.30
C ASP A 41 2.58 -6.22 -11.49
N LEU A 42 2.68 -6.04 -10.17
CA LEU A 42 1.50 -5.88 -9.30
C LEU A 42 1.81 -5.01 -8.08
N CYS A 43 1.00 -3.98 -7.85
CA CYS A 43 1.00 -3.16 -6.65
C CYS A 43 -0.40 -3.05 -6.06
N LEU A 44 -0.50 -3.16 -4.74
CA LEU A 44 -1.70 -2.96 -3.94
C LEU A 44 -1.41 -1.92 -2.87
N ALA A 45 -2.27 -0.92 -2.72
CA ALA A 45 -2.23 0.03 -1.61
C ALA A 45 -3.58 0.08 -0.90
N LEU A 46 -3.54 0.11 0.43
CA LEU A 46 -4.72 0.24 1.30
C LEU A 46 -4.69 1.55 2.07
N ALA A 47 -5.82 2.22 2.11
CA ALA A 47 -6.06 3.37 2.97
C ALA A 47 -7.45 3.27 3.61
N SER A 48 -7.54 3.51 4.91
CA SER A 48 -8.80 3.66 5.62
C SER A 48 -9.05 5.13 5.94
N TYR A 49 -10.27 5.59 5.72
CA TYR A 49 -10.72 6.93 6.08
C TYR A 49 -11.95 6.82 6.96
N ARG A 50 -11.94 7.51 8.10
CA ARG A 50 -13.14 7.58 8.94
C ARG A 50 -14.00 8.74 8.50
N ASN A 51 -15.19 8.43 8.02
CA ASN A 51 -16.16 9.41 7.57
C ASN A 51 -16.82 10.07 8.80
N GLY A 52 -16.55 11.36 8.99
CA GLY A 52 -17.08 12.12 10.14
C GLY A 52 -18.60 12.32 10.12
N THR A 53 -19.23 12.24 8.94
CA THR A 53 -20.66 12.49 8.77
C THR A 53 -21.50 11.25 9.09
N SER A 54 -21.10 10.09 8.57
CA SER A 54 -21.78 8.80 8.80
C SER A 54 -21.24 8.02 10.00
N ASN A 55 -20.12 8.46 10.59
CA ASN A 55 -19.35 7.70 11.57
C ASN A 55 -18.89 6.30 11.07
N SER A 56 -18.91 6.07 9.75
CA SER A 56 -18.43 4.84 9.12
C SER A 56 -16.92 4.90 8.83
N ASN A 57 -16.31 3.75 8.58
CA ASN A 57 -14.97 3.67 8.01
C ASN A 57 -15.07 3.28 6.54
N ASP A 58 -14.50 4.11 5.69
CA ASP A 58 -14.40 3.89 4.26
C ASP A 58 -13.02 3.30 3.98
N VAL A 59 -12.98 2.21 3.21
CA VAL A 59 -11.74 1.55 2.81
C VAL A 59 -11.50 1.79 1.34
N TYR A 60 -10.34 2.37 1.02
CA TYR A 60 -9.87 2.61 -0.33
C TYR A 60 -8.79 1.61 -0.68
N LEU A 61 -9.04 0.88 -1.76
CA LEU A 61 -8.12 -0.10 -2.33
C LEU A 61 -7.62 0.46 -3.67
N HIS A 62 -6.31 0.53 -3.84
CA HIS A 62 -5.70 0.92 -5.10
C HIS A 62 -4.84 -0.24 -5.60
N LEU A 63 -5.29 -0.88 -6.69
CA LEU A 63 -4.53 -1.91 -7.38
C LEU A 63 -3.97 -1.34 -8.68
N SER A 64 -2.76 -1.73 -9.02
CA SER A 64 -2.14 -1.47 -10.32
C SER A 64 -1.41 -2.71 -10.78
N SER A 65 -1.66 -3.14 -12.01
CA SER A 65 -1.06 -4.34 -12.59
C SER A 65 -0.65 -4.09 -14.04
N LYS A 66 0.42 -4.74 -14.48
CA LYS A 66 0.88 -4.68 -15.87
C LYS A 66 0.53 -5.98 -16.59
N PHE A 67 -0.26 -5.88 -17.67
CA PHE A 67 -0.65 -7.04 -18.47
C PHE A 67 0.03 -7.03 -19.84
N THR A 68 1.02 -7.89 -20.02
CA THR A 68 1.69 -8.05 -21.32
C THR A 68 0.72 -8.61 -22.35
N GLY A 69 0.51 -7.86 -23.43
CA GLY A 69 -0.42 -8.25 -24.51
C GLY A 69 -1.90 -8.31 -24.10
N ARG A 70 -2.30 -7.63 -23.01
CA ARG A 70 -3.67 -7.63 -22.46
C ARG A 70 -4.19 -9.03 -22.15
N ARG A 71 -3.32 -9.91 -21.65
CA ARG A 71 -3.67 -11.28 -21.24
C ARG A 71 -3.44 -11.49 -19.76
N GLY A 72 -4.10 -12.50 -19.22
CA GLY A 72 -3.99 -12.89 -17.82
C GLY A 72 -4.98 -12.16 -16.92
N TRP A 73 -4.72 -12.25 -15.63
CA TRP A 73 -5.53 -11.67 -14.57
C TRP A 73 -4.66 -11.40 -13.35
N ALA A 74 -5.08 -10.46 -12.52
CA ALA A 74 -4.49 -10.20 -11.22
C ALA A 74 -5.57 -10.38 -10.15
N ALA A 75 -5.18 -10.89 -8.99
CA ALA A 75 -6.10 -10.97 -7.86
C ALA A 75 -5.40 -10.72 -6.54
N PHE A 76 -6.18 -10.25 -5.56
CA PHE A 76 -5.78 -10.27 -4.16
C PHE A 76 -6.96 -10.71 -3.30
N GLY A 77 -6.64 -11.32 -2.17
CA GLY A 77 -7.59 -11.73 -1.14
C GLY A 77 -7.34 -10.99 0.16
N THR A 78 -8.39 -10.79 0.96
CA THR A 78 -8.28 -10.15 2.27
C THR A 78 -7.79 -11.10 3.38
N GLY A 79 -7.77 -12.41 3.12
CA GLY A 79 -7.33 -13.43 4.08
C GLY A 79 -6.04 -14.15 3.68
N THR A 80 -5.65 -15.11 4.51
CA THR A 80 -4.39 -15.88 4.37
C THR A 80 -4.44 -16.94 3.27
N GLY A 81 -5.63 -17.24 2.75
CA GLY A 81 -5.87 -18.21 1.70
C GLY A 81 -7.11 -17.81 0.88
N MET A 82 -7.41 -18.56 -0.16
CA MET A 82 -8.57 -18.28 -1.02
C MET A 82 -9.89 -18.63 -0.34
N ASP A 83 -9.94 -19.74 0.40
CA ASP A 83 -11.14 -20.20 1.08
C ASP A 83 -11.57 -19.22 2.19
N GLY A 84 -12.86 -18.92 2.23
CA GLY A 84 -13.49 -17.99 3.19
C GLY A 84 -13.04 -16.53 3.09
N SER A 85 -12.26 -16.14 2.08
CA SER A 85 -11.75 -14.77 1.92
C SER A 85 -12.50 -14.00 0.85
N MET A 86 -12.60 -12.68 1.04
CA MET A 86 -13.10 -11.79 -0.01
C MET A 86 -12.03 -11.63 -1.08
N MET A 87 -12.39 -11.96 -2.32
CA MET A 87 -11.44 -11.99 -3.44
C MET A 87 -11.78 -10.87 -4.42
N PHE A 88 -10.75 -10.13 -4.82
CA PHE A 88 -10.86 -9.12 -5.87
C PHE A 88 -10.06 -9.58 -7.07
N ILE A 89 -10.71 -9.71 -8.22
CA ILE A 89 -10.12 -10.21 -9.46
C ILE A 89 -10.24 -9.13 -10.53
N PHE A 90 -9.14 -8.88 -11.24
CA PHE A 90 -8.97 -7.81 -12.21
C PHE A 90 -8.46 -8.38 -13.53
N TYR A 91 -8.98 -7.83 -14.61
CA TYR A 91 -8.62 -8.22 -15.97
C TYR A 91 -8.27 -6.97 -16.78
N PRO A 92 -7.30 -7.06 -17.71
CA PRO A 92 -7.02 -5.96 -18.63
C PRO A 92 -8.26 -5.62 -19.45
N GLY A 93 -8.47 -4.32 -19.68
CA GLY A 93 -9.51 -3.83 -20.58
C GLY A 93 -9.29 -4.29 -22.03
N GLU A 94 -10.34 -4.26 -22.84
CA GLU A 94 -10.29 -4.73 -24.23
C GLU A 94 -9.58 -3.72 -25.13
N ARG A 95 -9.67 -2.42 -24.81
CA ARG A 95 -9.12 -1.31 -25.59
C ARG A 95 -8.13 -0.47 -24.77
N GLU A 96 -7.28 0.26 -25.47
CA GLU A 96 -6.39 1.25 -24.86
C GLU A 96 -7.23 2.33 -24.17
N GLY A 97 -7.00 2.57 -22.88
CA GLY A 97 -7.77 3.54 -22.10
C GLY A 97 -9.07 3.01 -21.47
N ASP A 98 -9.40 1.72 -21.66
CA ASP A 98 -10.46 1.08 -20.90
C ASP A 98 -10.07 1.02 -19.41
N LYS A 99 -11.01 1.37 -18.54
CA LYS A 99 -10.84 1.18 -17.10
C LYS A 99 -10.86 -0.32 -16.80
N GLU A 100 -9.93 -0.75 -15.96
CA GLU A 100 -9.86 -2.13 -15.46
C GLU A 100 -11.21 -2.54 -14.86
N LYS A 101 -11.71 -3.71 -15.25
CA LYS A 101 -12.92 -4.28 -14.64
C LYS A 101 -12.49 -5.08 -13.41
N ALA A 102 -12.99 -4.66 -12.26
CA ALA A 102 -12.82 -5.37 -10.99
C ALA A 102 -14.11 -6.13 -10.67
N VAL A 103 -14.00 -7.41 -10.33
CA VAL A 103 -15.10 -8.18 -9.76
C VAL A 103 -14.70 -8.64 -8.37
N ALA A 104 -15.58 -8.38 -7.40
CA ALA A 104 -15.42 -8.82 -6.02
C ALA A 104 -16.35 -10.02 -5.77
N TYR A 105 -15.79 -11.09 -5.21
CA TYR A 105 -16.48 -12.31 -4.82
C TYR A 105 -16.34 -12.54 -3.33
#